data_AF-A0A1U9WT41-F1
#
_entry.id   AF-A0A1U9WT41-F1
#
_cell.length_a   1.000
_cell.length_b   1.000
_cell.length_c   1.000
_cell.angle_alpha   90.00
_cell.angle_beta   90.00
_cell.angle_gamma   90.00
#
_symmetry.space_group_name_H-M   'P 1'
#
loop_
_entity.id
_entity.type
_entity.pdbx_description
1 polymer ?
#
loop_
_entity_poly.entity_id
_entity_poly.type
_entity_poly.pdbx_seq_one_letter_code
_entity_poly.pdbx_strand_id
1 'polypeptide(L)'
;EGFQPSPTLTECHDIRQGLCFTEVLQARCQARSSGIEAVSRAACCCGGGRAWGSHCELCPLPGTSTYRKLCPHGSGYTTEGLDVNECHVLAHLCPHGECINSIGSFRCHCQAGYTLDATATSCIDVDECSQNPKPCSFLCKNTEGSFLCACPRGYLLEEDGKICKDLDECSSRQHNCQFICLNTIGAFTCRCPPGFIQRHQACFDNNECLTQPGPCGTRGHCHNTPGSFRCECYQGFTLDSSGRSCEDIDECDGPHRCQHGCQNELGGYRCSCPQGFTQHSQWT
;
A
#
# COMPACT_ATOMS: atom_id res chain seq x y z
N GLU A 1 -51.02 8.50 43.77
CA GLU A 1 -49.86 7.63 43.99
C GLU A 1 -48.67 8.17 43.21
N GLY A 2 -47.46 8.11 43.76
CA GLY A 2 -46.24 8.54 43.07
C GLY A 2 -45.83 10.01 43.23
N PHE A 3 -46.48 10.78 44.10
CA PHE A 3 -46.06 12.14 44.46
C PHE A 3 -45.93 12.27 45.97
N GLN A 4 -44.88 12.96 46.43
CA GLN A 4 -44.64 13.26 47.84
C GLN A 4 -44.62 14.77 48.09
N PRO A 5 -45.13 15.26 49.23
CA PRO A 5 -45.07 16.67 49.56
C PRO A 5 -43.62 17.11 49.82
N SER A 6 -43.28 18.33 49.41
CA SER A 6 -41.99 18.94 49.68
C SER A 6 -41.73 19.06 51.19
N PRO A 7 -40.47 19.19 51.64
CA PRO A 7 -40.16 19.47 53.05
C PRO A 7 -40.86 20.73 53.60
N THR A 8 -41.18 21.66 52.71
CA THR A 8 -41.91 22.91 53.00
C THR A 8 -43.43 22.75 52.93
N LEU A 9 -43.95 21.58 52.52
CA LEU A 9 -45.37 21.28 52.26
C LEU A 9 -46.05 22.19 51.21
N THR A 10 -45.27 22.90 50.40
CA THR A 10 -45.78 23.86 49.41
C THR A 10 -45.94 23.25 48.03
N GLU A 11 -45.21 22.16 47.73
CA GLU A 11 -45.15 21.57 46.39
C GLU A 11 -45.24 20.05 46.47
N CYS A 12 -45.64 19.41 45.37
CA CYS A 12 -45.66 17.95 45.23
C CYS A 12 -44.53 17.51 44.30
N HIS A 13 -43.58 16.76 44.84
CA HIS A 13 -42.48 16.16 44.08
C HIS A 13 -42.92 14.84 43.43
N ASP A 14 -42.62 14.67 42.15
CA ASP A 14 -42.83 13.43 41.42
C ASP A 14 -41.76 12.41 41.81
N ILE A 15 -42.15 11.35 42.52
CA ILE A 15 -41.26 10.24 42.94
C ILE A 15 -41.40 9.02 42.03
N ARG A 16 -42.18 9.10 40.95
CA ARG A 16 -42.30 8.00 39.98
C ARG A 16 -40.94 7.76 39.33
N GLN A 17 -40.63 6.48 39.10
CA GLN A 17 -39.44 6.06 38.37
C GLN A 17 -39.84 5.48 37.02
N GLY A 18 -39.04 5.74 36.00
CA GLY A 18 -39.29 5.32 34.64
C GLY A 18 -38.05 5.39 33.78
N LEU A 19 -38.10 4.76 32.62
CA LEU A 19 -36.99 4.77 31.66
C LEU A 19 -36.80 6.17 31.09
N CYS A 20 -35.55 6.61 30.98
CA CYS A 20 -35.20 7.85 30.31
C CYS A 20 -34.78 7.58 28.87
N PHE A 21 -35.22 8.40 27.92
CA PHE A 21 -34.95 8.24 26.50
C PHE A 21 -34.21 9.46 25.95
N THR A 22 -33.08 9.24 25.28
CA THR A 22 -32.30 10.31 24.62
C THR A 22 -32.77 10.62 23.20
N GLU A 23 -33.58 9.76 22.60
CA GLU A 23 -34.11 9.93 21.24
C GLU A 23 -35.60 9.58 21.15
N VAL A 24 -36.33 10.42 20.41
CA VAL A 24 -37.77 10.28 20.18
C VAL A 24 -38.04 10.51 18.70
N LEU A 25 -38.78 9.60 18.06
CA LEU A 25 -39.16 9.70 16.66
C LEU A 25 -40.69 9.71 16.53
N GLN A 26 -41.26 10.74 15.91
CA GLN A 26 -42.72 10.89 15.73
C GLN A 26 -43.52 10.71 17.04
N ALA A 27 -43.04 11.33 18.14
CA ALA A 27 -43.63 11.22 19.49
C ALA A 27 -43.65 9.79 20.08
N ARG A 28 -42.78 8.89 19.60
CA ARG A 28 -42.54 7.57 20.19
C ARG A 28 -41.09 7.44 20.64
N CYS A 29 -40.91 6.88 21.83
CA CYS A 29 -39.60 6.65 22.44
C CYS A 29 -38.89 5.49 21.76
N GLN A 30 -37.61 5.66 21.42
CA GLN A 30 -36.82 4.59 20.81
C GLN A 30 -36.21 3.67 21.87
N ALA A 31 -36.37 2.35 21.70
CA ALA A 31 -35.86 1.36 22.64
C ALA A 31 -34.32 1.34 22.74
N ARG A 32 -33.62 1.71 21.66
CA ARG A 32 -32.15 1.71 21.58
C ARG A 32 -31.49 2.83 22.39
N SER A 33 -32.26 3.85 22.75
CA SER A 33 -31.81 5.08 23.40
C SER A 33 -32.38 5.20 24.82
N SER A 34 -32.89 4.09 25.37
CA SER A 34 -33.37 3.95 26.74
C SER A 34 -32.19 3.79 27.71
N GLY A 35 -32.23 4.53 28.83
CA GLY A 35 -31.43 4.22 30.01
C GLY A 35 -31.72 2.79 30.50
N ILE A 36 -30.73 2.17 31.14
CA ILE A 36 -30.83 0.80 31.66
C ILE A 36 -31.69 0.77 32.94
N GLU A 37 -31.68 1.85 33.72
CA GLU A 37 -32.35 1.94 35.01
C GLU A 37 -33.53 2.92 35.01
N ALA A 38 -34.46 2.68 35.93
CA ALA A 38 -35.61 3.55 36.15
C ALA A 38 -35.18 4.75 37.01
N VAL A 39 -35.37 5.95 36.48
CA VAL A 39 -34.96 7.22 37.11
C VAL A 39 -36.15 8.15 37.24
N SER A 40 -36.04 9.23 38.02
CA SER A 40 -37.12 10.20 38.15
C SER A 40 -37.26 11.06 36.89
N ARG A 41 -38.45 11.61 36.66
CA ARG A 41 -38.70 12.51 35.52
C ARG A 41 -37.79 13.73 35.54
N ALA A 42 -37.54 14.29 36.73
CA ALA A 42 -36.62 15.40 36.91
C ALA A 42 -35.18 14.99 36.55
N ALA A 43 -34.69 13.84 37.03
CA ALA A 43 -33.35 13.35 36.67
C ALA A 43 -33.20 13.17 35.15
N CYS A 44 -34.19 12.57 34.49
CA CYS A 44 -34.17 12.39 33.05
C CYS A 44 -34.18 13.72 32.28
N CYS A 45 -35.15 14.59 32.55
CA CYS A 45 -35.35 15.80 31.74
C CYS A 45 -34.34 16.91 32.07
N CYS A 46 -33.89 17.01 33.32
CA CYS A 46 -32.86 17.98 33.70
C CYS A 46 -31.45 17.52 33.32
N GLY A 47 -31.22 16.20 33.22
CA GLY A 47 -29.98 15.60 32.74
C GLY A 47 -29.82 15.56 31.21
N GLY A 48 -30.77 16.11 30.44
CA GLY A 48 -30.68 16.19 28.98
C GLY A 48 -31.42 15.10 28.20
N GLY A 49 -32.23 14.28 28.88
CA GLY A 49 -33.15 13.35 28.24
C GLY A 49 -34.25 14.05 27.44
N ARG A 50 -34.80 13.35 26.44
CA ARG A 50 -35.87 13.86 25.55
C ARG A 50 -37.26 13.39 25.94
N ALA A 51 -37.37 12.22 26.57
CA ALA A 51 -38.63 11.70 27.07
C ALA A 51 -38.42 10.73 28.23
N TRP A 52 -39.48 10.49 28.99
CA TRP A 52 -39.42 9.73 30.23
C TRP A 52 -40.65 8.85 30.45
N GLY A 53 -40.45 7.68 31.06
CA GLY A 53 -41.51 6.77 31.50
C GLY A 53 -42.02 5.81 30.42
N SER A 54 -42.83 4.84 30.85
CA SER A 54 -43.40 3.79 29.97
C SER A 54 -44.32 4.33 28.87
N HIS A 55 -44.89 5.52 29.08
CA HIS A 55 -45.80 6.20 28.14
C HIS A 55 -45.09 7.24 27.27
N CYS A 56 -43.76 7.35 27.35
CA CYS A 56 -43.00 8.33 26.58
C CYS A 56 -43.45 9.78 26.81
N GLU A 57 -43.50 10.21 28.07
CA GLU A 57 -43.80 11.59 28.41
C GLU A 57 -42.64 12.49 27.93
N LEU A 58 -42.89 13.39 26.98
CA LEU A 58 -41.86 14.29 26.45
C LEU A 58 -41.31 15.21 27.54
N CYS A 59 -39.99 15.40 27.53
CA CYS A 59 -39.34 16.37 28.38
C CYS A 59 -39.63 17.80 27.89
N PRO A 60 -39.85 18.76 28.81
CA PRO A 60 -40.04 20.15 28.43
C PRO A 60 -38.75 20.71 27.80
N LEU A 61 -38.89 21.57 26.80
CA LEU A 61 -37.75 22.16 26.10
C LEU A 61 -36.99 23.15 27.01
N PRO A 62 -35.64 23.15 27.01
CA PRO A 62 -34.84 24.13 27.74
C PRO A 62 -35.26 25.57 27.42
N GLY A 63 -35.35 26.40 28.46
CA GLY A 63 -35.76 27.81 28.34
C GLY A 63 -37.27 28.08 28.49
N THR A 64 -38.12 27.04 28.45
CA THR A 64 -39.57 27.19 28.70
C THR A 64 -39.88 27.38 30.20
N SER A 65 -41.02 27.98 30.53
CA SER A 65 -41.50 28.10 31.91
C SER A 65 -41.78 26.74 32.54
N THR A 66 -42.22 25.77 31.74
CA THR A 66 -42.39 24.37 32.14
C THR A 66 -41.06 23.70 32.49
N TYR A 67 -39.99 23.98 31.75
CA TYR A 67 -38.65 23.46 32.07
C TYR A 67 -38.12 24.05 33.38
N ARG A 68 -38.25 25.37 33.59
CA ARG A 68 -37.81 26.02 34.84
C ARG A 68 -38.55 25.52 36.08
N LYS A 69 -39.82 25.11 35.94
CA LYS A 69 -40.58 24.49 37.04
C LYS A 69 -40.08 23.08 37.37
N LEU A 70 -39.69 22.30 36.35
CA LEU A 70 -39.18 20.95 36.53
C LEU A 70 -37.71 20.93 37.01
N CYS A 71 -36.91 21.87 36.52
CA CYS A 71 -35.48 22.01 36.77
C CYS A 71 -35.19 23.40 37.37
N PRO A 72 -35.58 23.66 38.63
CA PRO A 72 -35.44 24.98 39.26
C PRO A 72 -33.97 25.40 39.45
N HIS A 73 -33.07 24.42 39.61
CA HIS A 73 -31.63 24.64 39.79
C HIS A 73 -30.83 24.66 38.48
N GLY A 74 -31.49 24.53 37.33
CA GLY A 74 -30.85 24.46 36.01
C GLY A 74 -30.69 23.04 35.49
N SER A 75 -30.01 22.90 34.34
CA SER A 75 -29.62 21.60 33.78
C SER A 75 -28.58 20.91 34.66
N GLY A 76 -28.60 19.58 34.71
CA GLY A 76 -27.68 18.77 35.52
C GLY A 76 -28.07 18.64 36.99
N TYR A 77 -29.19 19.23 37.42
CA TYR A 77 -29.66 19.16 38.81
C TYR A 77 -31.11 18.68 38.91
N THR A 78 -31.39 17.89 39.93
CA THR A 78 -32.73 17.45 40.33
C THR A 78 -33.54 18.61 40.94
N THR A 79 -34.81 18.37 41.25
CA THR A 79 -35.68 19.34 41.93
C THR A 79 -35.16 19.77 43.31
N GLU A 80 -34.32 18.95 43.94
CA GLU A 80 -33.75 19.20 45.28
C GLU A 80 -32.37 19.88 45.20
N GLY A 81 -31.88 20.18 44.00
CA GLY A 81 -30.54 20.74 43.79
C GLY A 81 -29.41 19.71 43.92
N LEU A 82 -29.75 18.41 43.98
CA LEU A 82 -28.77 17.33 43.89
C LEU A 82 -28.35 17.14 42.43
N ASP A 83 -27.07 16.88 42.24
CA ASP A 83 -26.46 16.56 40.96
C ASP A 83 -27.11 15.32 40.32
N VAL A 84 -27.43 15.43 39.02
CA VAL A 84 -27.97 14.32 38.23
C VAL A 84 -26.80 13.52 37.70
N ASN A 85 -26.69 12.25 38.08
CA ASN A 85 -25.69 11.38 37.47
C ASN A 85 -26.13 10.98 36.05
N GLU A 86 -25.72 11.75 35.04
CA GLU A 86 -26.14 11.50 33.66
C GLU A 86 -25.62 10.15 33.14
N CYS A 87 -24.49 9.66 33.67
CA CYS A 87 -23.93 8.35 33.30
C CYS A 87 -24.84 7.18 33.69
N HIS A 88 -25.70 7.35 34.70
CA HIS A 88 -26.68 6.34 35.08
C HIS A 88 -28.04 6.58 34.41
N VAL A 89 -28.38 7.85 34.17
CA VAL A 89 -29.67 8.28 33.63
C VAL A 89 -29.77 8.06 32.12
N LEU A 90 -28.68 8.32 31.38
CA LEU A 90 -28.64 8.29 29.92
C LEU A 90 -27.66 7.22 29.43
N ALA A 91 -28.13 6.33 28.55
CA ALA A 91 -27.28 5.36 27.89
C ALA A 91 -26.52 5.99 26.71
N HIS A 92 -25.35 5.44 26.39
CA HIS A 92 -24.54 5.79 25.21
C HIS A 92 -24.10 7.27 25.12
N LEU A 93 -23.95 7.96 26.27
CA LEU A 93 -23.46 9.35 26.32
C LEU A 93 -22.06 9.54 25.72
N CYS A 94 -21.15 8.61 26.00
CA CYS A 94 -19.76 8.64 25.54
C CYS A 94 -19.48 7.46 24.60
N PRO A 95 -19.79 7.57 23.30
CA PRO A 95 -19.31 6.60 22.32
C PRO A 95 -17.78 6.53 22.38
N HIS A 96 -17.21 5.32 22.38
CA HIS A 96 -15.74 5.12 22.45
C HIS A 96 -15.06 5.72 23.69
N GLY A 97 -15.78 5.77 24.81
CA GLY A 97 -15.27 6.29 26.08
C GLY A 97 -16.05 5.80 27.29
N GLU A 98 -15.58 6.22 28.46
CA GLU A 98 -16.23 6.01 29.74
C GLU A 98 -16.86 7.33 30.22
N CYS A 99 -18.09 7.26 30.73
CA CYS A 99 -18.76 8.43 31.29
C CYS A 99 -18.32 8.66 32.74
N ILE A 100 -17.91 9.89 33.06
CA ILE A 100 -17.54 10.31 34.41
C ILE A 100 -18.50 11.42 34.83
N ASN A 101 -19.27 11.15 35.89
CA ASN A 101 -20.16 12.14 36.47
C ASN A 101 -19.38 13.31 37.07
N SER A 102 -19.83 14.54 36.85
CA SER A 102 -19.28 15.75 37.45
C SER A 102 -20.41 16.63 37.99
N ILE A 103 -20.09 17.63 38.81
CA ILE A 103 -21.15 18.43 39.41
C ILE A 103 -21.75 19.37 38.35
N GLY A 104 -23.04 19.17 38.07
CA GLY A 104 -23.85 19.93 37.11
C GLY A 104 -23.72 19.48 35.65
N SER A 105 -22.94 18.43 35.36
CA SER A 105 -22.77 17.84 34.01
C SER A 105 -21.97 16.54 34.11
N PHE A 106 -21.78 15.83 33.00
CA PHE A 106 -20.80 14.76 32.89
C PHE A 106 -19.60 15.17 32.02
N ARG A 107 -18.52 14.38 32.09
CA ARG A 107 -17.39 14.44 31.14
C ARG A 107 -17.06 13.03 30.65
N CYS A 108 -16.61 12.92 29.40
CA CYS A 108 -16.14 11.64 28.88
C CYS A 108 -14.64 11.44 29.18
N HIS A 109 -14.26 10.19 29.40
CA HIS A 109 -12.88 9.73 29.35
C HIS A 109 -12.72 8.85 28.11
N CYS A 110 -12.05 9.39 27.10
CA CYS A 110 -11.96 8.74 25.80
C CYS A 110 -10.97 7.59 25.79
N GLN A 111 -11.29 6.54 25.04
CA GLN A 111 -10.37 5.45 24.76
C GLN A 111 -9.18 5.93 23.93
N ALA A 112 -8.12 5.12 23.83
CA ALA A 112 -6.99 5.42 22.97
C ALA A 112 -7.45 5.63 21.50
N GLY A 113 -6.90 6.64 20.83
CA GLY A 113 -7.31 7.03 19.47
C GLY A 113 -8.45 8.07 19.43
N TYR A 114 -8.99 8.48 20.57
CA TYR A 114 -10.04 9.49 20.65
C TYR A 114 -9.64 10.67 21.55
N THR A 115 -10.17 11.84 21.25
CA THR A 115 -9.98 13.07 22.03
C THR A 115 -11.32 13.68 22.40
N LEU A 116 -11.31 14.52 23.44
CA LEU A 116 -12.49 15.25 23.85
C LEU A 116 -12.83 16.34 22.84
N ASP A 117 -14.11 16.45 22.52
CA ASP A 117 -14.65 17.64 21.85
C ASP A 117 -14.50 18.89 22.74
N ALA A 118 -14.69 20.09 22.17
CA ALA A 118 -14.62 21.38 22.89
C ALA A 118 -15.51 21.44 24.15
N THR A 119 -16.58 20.65 24.18
CA THR A 119 -17.50 20.55 25.31
C THR A 119 -17.12 19.50 26.36
N ALA A 120 -16.10 18.67 26.10
CA ALA A 120 -15.71 17.51 26.92
C ALA A 120 -16.81 16.44 27.15
N THR A 121 -17.88 16.47 26.37
CA THR A 121 -19.04 15.56 26.49
C THR A 121 -19.08 14.46 25.41
N SER A 122 -18.15 14.46 24.48
CA SER A 122 -18.07 13.46 23.41
C SER A 122 -16.62 13.15 23.05
N CYS A 123 -16.39 11.92 22.62
CA CYS A 123 -15.11 11.44 22.15
C CYS A 123 -15.10 11.43 20.62
N ILE A 124 -14.29 12.32 20.05
CA ILE A 124 -14.07 12.39 18.61
C ILE A 124 -12.80 11.64 18.24
N ASP A 125 -12.87 10.95 17.11
CA ASP A 125 -11.74 10.25 16.53
C ASP A 125 -10.58 11.21 16.25
N VAL A 126 -9.37 10.80 16.59
CA VAL A 126 -8.17 11.57 16.37
C VAL A 126 -7.64 11.26 14.98
N ASP A 127 -7.63 12.24 14.09
CA ASP A 127 -6.99 12.04 12.78
C ASP A 127 -5.46 12.04 12.91
N GLU A 128 -4.87 10.86 13.07
CA GLU A 128 -3.41 10.73 13.17
C GLU A 128 -2.70 11.08 11.86
N CYS A 129 -3.39 11.03 10.71
CA CYS A 129 -2.82 11.39 9.41
C CYS A 129 -2.63 12.90 9.22
N SER A 130 -3.38 13.70 9.98
CA SER A 130 -3.28 15.16 10.04
C SER A 130 -2.29 15.66 11.11
N GLN A 131 -1.74 14.76 11.93
CA GLN A 131 -0.72 15.11 12.94
C GLN A 131 0.66 15.34 12.32
N ASN A 132 1.50 16.08 13.05
CA ASN A 132 2.89 16.33 12.69
C ASN A 132 3.82 16.00 13.87
N PRO A 133 4.71 15.00 13.76
CA PRO A 133 5.07 14.25 12.54
C PRO A 133 4.00 13.22 12.10
N LYS A 134 3.93 12.96 10.79
CA LYS A 134 3.02 11.94 10.23
C LYS A 134 3.45 10.54 10.67
N PRO A 135 2.50 9.65 11.04
CA PRO A 135 2.84 8.35 11.59
C PRO A 135 3.27 7.31 10.54
N CYS A 136 2.84 7.46 9.28
CA CYS A 136 3.16 6.56 8.17
C CYS A 136 4.23 7.16 7.24
N SER A 137 5.08 6.32 6.66
CA SER A 137 6.11 6.79 5.70
C SER A 137 5.54 7.24 4.34
N PHE A 138 4.45 6.63 3.86
CA PHE A 138 3.87 6.91 2.54
C PHE A 138 2.39 7.29 2.60
N LEU A 139 1.49 6.31 2.63
CA LEU A 139 0.05 6.54 2.64
C LEU A 139 -0.50 6.27 4.05
N CYS A 140 -1.19 7.26 4.60
CA CYS A 140 -1.93 7.15 5.85
C CYS A 140 -3.42 7.26 5.57
N LYS A 141 -4.20 6.32 6.10
CA LYS A 141 -5.65 6.35 6.06
C LYS A 141 -6.18 6.36 7.49
N ASN A 142 -6.86 7.44 7.86
CA ASN A 142 -7.52 7.54 9.16
C ASN A 142 -8.70 6.55 9.24
N THR A 143 -8.86 5.91 10.39
CA THR A 143 -9.94 4.95 10.68
C THR A 143 -10.51 5.23 12.07
N GLU A 144 -11.71 4.75 12.38
CA GLU A 144 -12.32 5.05 13.68
C GLU A 144 -11.52 4.40 14.83
N GLY A 145 -10.87 5.21 15.66
CA GLY A 145 -10.04 4.84 16.80
C GLY A 145 -8.59 4.47 16.48
N SER A 146 -8.17 4.57 15.22
CA SER A 146 -6.80 4.28 14.81
C SER A 146 -6.50 4.74 13.38
N PHE A 147 -5.35 4.39 12.84
CA PHE A 147 -5.00 4.64 11.45
C PHE A 147 -4.39 3.40 10.81
N LEU A 148 -4.48 3.34 9.49
CA LEU A 148 -3.85 2.29 8.70
C LEU A 148 -2.84 2.89 7.73
N CYS A 149 -1.61 2.40 7.78
CA CYS A 149 -0.60 2.72 6.79
C CYS A 149 -0.65 1.74 5.63
N ALA A 150 -0.46 2.25 4.42
CA ALA A 150 -0.35 1.45 3.22
C ALA A 150 0.90 1.83 2.44
N CYS A 151 1.53 0.82 1.84
CA CYS A 151 2.72 0.99 1.01
C CYS A 151 2.35 1.00 -0.47
N PRO A 152 3.07 1.78 -1.29
CA PRO A 152 2.92 1.71 -2.74
C PRO A 152 3.38 0.34 -3.27
N ARG A 153 3.07 0.05 -4.54
CA ARG A 153 3.56 -1.17 -5.20
C ARG A 153 5.10 -1.19 -5.19
N GLY A 154 5.68 -2.38 -5.00
CA GLY A 154 7.13 -2.56 -4.84
C GLY A 154 7.63 -2.40 -3.40
N TYR A 155 6.73 -2.21 -2.43
CA TYR A 155 7.08 -2.12 -1.02
C TYR A 155 6.20 -3.03 -0.16
N LEU A 156 6.77 -3.52 0.94
CA LEU A 156 6.09 -4.28 1.98
C LEU A 156 6.00 -3.44 3.26
N LEU A 157 4.87 -3.56 3.94
CA LEU A 157 4.68 -2.97 5.26
C LEU A 157 5.44 -3.81 6.29
N GLU A 158 6.25 -3.17 7.13
CA GLU A 158 6.99 -3.83 8.20
C GLU A 158 6.06 -4.28 9.35
N GLU A 159 6.58 -5.09 10.28
CA GLU A 159 5.85 -5.60 11.45
C GLU A 159 5.27 -4.47 12.32
N ASP A 160 5.94 -3.32 12.37
CA ASP A 160 5.46 -2.11 13.06
C ASP A 160 4.19 -1.50 12.43
N GLY A 161 3.81 -1.92 11.22
CA GLY A 161 2.64 -1.42 10.51
C GLY A 161 2.75 0.02 10.02
N LYS A 162 3.96 0.62 10.06
CA LYS A 162 4.19 2.06 9.77
C LYS A 162 5.22 2.34 8.69
N ILE A 163 6.24 1.47 8.60
CA ILE A 163 7.39 1.63 7.73
C ILE A 163 7.20 0.77 6.48
N CYS A 164 7.54 1.34 5.33
CA CYS A 164 7.53 0.63 4.06
C CYS A 164 8.96 0.25 3.67
N LYS A 165 9.23 -1.06 3.62
CA LYS A 165 10.48 -1.62 3.16
C LYS A 165 10.37 -2.04 1.70
N ASP A 166 11.44 -1.83 0.95
CA ASP A 166 11.54 -2.27 -0.43
C ASP A 166 11.30 -3.79 -0.55
N LEU A 167 10.44 -4.18 -1.51
CA LEU A 167 10.19 -5.58 -1.83
C LEU A 167 11.27 -6.04 -2.79
N ASP A 168 12.17 -6.91 -2.35
CA ASP A 168 13.13 -7.53 -3.26
C ASP A 168 12.42 -8.55 -4.16
N GLU A 169 12.01 -8.11 -5.34
CA GLU A 169 11.29 -8.98 -6.28
C GLU A 169 12.20 -10.10 -6.81
N CYS A 170 13.51 -9.85 -6.92
CA CYS A 170 14.52 -10.81 -7.38
C CYS A 170 14.68 -11.97 -6.39
N SER A 171 14.77 -11.68 -5.09
CA SER A 171 14.81 -12.72 -4.04
C SER A 171 13.46 -13.42 -3.89
N SER A 172 12.36 -12.69 -4.04
CA SER A 172 10.99 -13.20 -3.91
C SER A 172 10.51 -14.01 -5.12
N ARG A 173 11.32 -14.07 -6.20
CA ARG A 173 10.99 -14.70 -7.49
C ARG A 173 9.68 -14.17 -8.12
N GLN A 174 9.26 -12.96 -7.75
CA GLN A 174 8.08 -12.28 -8.29
C GLN A 174 8.52 -11.31 -9.40
N HIS A 175 9.30 -11.82 -10.35
CA HIS A 175 9.82 -11.05 -11.48
C HIS A 175 9.68 -11.84 -12.78
N ASN A 176 9.49 -11.12 -13.88
CA ASN A 176 9.37 -11.72 -15.22
C ASN A 176 10.65 -11.59 -16.05
N CYS A 177 11.81 -11.38 -15.41
CA CYS A 177 13.10 -11.31 -16.10
C CYS A 177 13.49 -12.64 -16.75
N GLN A 178 13.92 -12.59 -18.00
CA GLN A 178 14.40 -13.76 -18.75
C GLN A 178 15.79 -14.24 -18.31
N PHE A 179 16.67 -13.31 -17.91
CA PHE A 179 18.06 -13.61 -17.54
C PHE A 179 18.40 -13.07 -16.16
N ILE A 180 18.95 -11.85 -16.06
CA ILE A 180 19.44 -11.29 -14.80
C ILE A 180 18.38 -10.34 -14.24
N CYS A 181 18.00 -10.54 -12.98
CA CYS A 181 17.17 -9.61 -12.21
C CYS A 181 18.08 -8.78 -11.29
N LEU A 182 17.82 -7.48 -11.22
CA LEU A 182 18.49 -6.55 -10.31
C LEU A 182 17.43 -5.80 -9.52
N ASN A 183 17.47 -5.92 -8.19
CA ASN A 183 16.55 -5.23 -7.31
C ASN A 183 16.90 -3.73 -7.24
N THR A 184 15.90 -2.86 -7.29
CA THR A 184 16.05 -1.40 -7.18
C THR A 184 15.03 -0.85 -6.19
N ILE A 185 15.23 0.36 -5.66
CA ILE A 185 14.29 0.91 -4.67
C ILE A 185 12.93 1.18 -5.34
N GLY A 186 11.91 0.43 -4.92
CA GLY A 186 10.52 0.47 -5.34
C GLY A 186 10.18 -0.35 -6.60
N ALA A 187 11.13 -1.10 -7.15
CA ALA A 187 10.94 -1.92 -8.36
C ALA A 187 12.14 -2.85 -8.63
N PHE A 188 12.07 -3.64 -9.70
CA PHE A 188 13.23 -4.36 -10.23
C PHE A 188 13.54 -3.96 -11.67
N THR A 189 14.79 -4.16 -12.08
CA THR A 189 15.21 -4.05 -13.48
C THR A 189 15.81 -5.36 -13.97
N CYS A 190 15.51 -5.72 -15.22
CA CYS A 190 16.11 -6.87 -15.86
C CYS A 190 17.36 -6.43 -16.63
N ARG A 191 18.39 -7.26 -16.69
CA ARG A 191 19.58 -7.03 -17.50
C ARG A 191 19.84 -8.23 -18.41
N CYS A 192 20.21 -7.94 -19.65
CA CYS A 192 20.58 -8.96 -20.62
C CYS A 192 22.08 -9.30 -20.55
N PRO A 193 22.47 -10.55 -20.87
CA PRO A 193 23.86 -10.91 -21.09
C PRO A 193 24.49 -10.10 -22.24
N PRO A 194 25.82 -9.96 -22.30
CA PRO A 194 26.49 -9.38 -23.46
C PRO A 194 26.12 -10.14 -24.74
N GLY A 195 25.97 -9.41 -25.86
CA GLY A 195 25.48 -9.96 -27.13
C GLY A 195 23.95 -9.99 -27.26
N PHE A 196 23.21 -9.63 -26.21
CA PHE A 196 21.75 -9.50 -26.26
C PHE A 196 21.31 -8.05 -26.08
N ILE A 197 20.33 -7.63 -26.87
CA ILE A 197 19.64 -6.35 -26.71
C ILE A 197 18.42 -6.50 -25.81
N GLN A 198 18.27 -5.56 -24.87
CA GLN A 198 17.11 -5.51 -24.00
C GLN A 198 15.96 -4.78 -24.68
N ARG A 199 14.81 -5.44 -24.81
CA ARG A 199 13.54 -4.79 -25.19
C ARG A 199 12.49 -5.13 -24.13
N HIS A 200 12.16 -4.14 -23.30
CA HIS A 200 11.31 -4.30 -22.12
C HIS A 200 11.91 -5.34 -21.14
N GLN A 201 11.18 -6.43 -20.88
CA GLN A 201 11.56 -7.50 -19.95
C GLN A 201 12.20 -8.70 -20.69
N ALA A 202 12.29 -8.64 -22.01
CA ALA A 202 12.84 -9.70 -22.85
C ALA A 202 14.19 -9.31 -23.44
N CYS A 203 15.04 -10.31 -23.62
CA CYS A 203 16.37 -10.19 -24.18
C CYS A 203 16.37 -10.86 -25.55
N PHE A 204 16.65 -10.08 -26.58
CA PHE A 204 16.75 -10.56 -27.95
C PHE A 204 18.21 -10.63 -28.34
N ASP A 205 18.56 -11.70 -29.04
CA ASP A 205 19.89 -11.87 -29.59
C ASP A 205 20.19 -10.75 -30.60
N ASN A 206 21.37 -10.14 -30.49
CA ASN A 206 21.80 -9.10 -31.41
C ASN A 206 22.40 -9.74 -32.66
N ASN A 207 21.71 -9.70 -33.80
CA ASN A 207 22.27 -10.31 -35.00
C ASN A 207 23.41 -9.48 -35.59
N GLU A 208 24.65 -9.84 -35.29
CA GLU A 208 25.83 -9.11 -35.76
C GLU A 208 25.99 -9.18 -37.29
N CYS A 209 25.52 -10.26 -37.94
CA CYS A 209 25.59 -10.42 -39.40
C CYS A 209 24.73 -9.40 -40.15
N LEU A 210 23.67 -8.89 -39.51
CA LEU A 210 22.82 -7.84 -40.07
C LEU A 210 23.21 -6.44 -39.58
N THR A 211 23.77 -6.35 -38.38
CA THR A 211 24.00 -5.08 -37.69
C THR A 211 25.38 -4.50 -38.01
N GLN A 212 26.38 -5.34 -38.28
CA GLN A 212 27.74 -4.93 -38.65
C GLN A 212 28.00 -5.24 -40.14
N PRO A 213 28.59 -4.31 -40.92
CA PRO A 213 28.98 -4.61 -42.29
C PRO A 213 30.21 -5.53 -42.30
N GLY A 214 30.07 -6.75 -42.84
CA GLY A 214 31.17 -7.68 -43.08
C GLY A 214 31.93 -8.15 -41.83
N PRO A 215 31.25 -8.65 -40.77
CA PRO A 215 31.89 -9.01 -39.50
C PRO A 215 32.89 -10.18 -39.60
N CYS A 216 32.79 -10.99 -40.66
CA CYS A 216 33.70 -12.10 -41.00
C CYS A 216 34.71 -11.76 -42.11
N GLY A 217 34.80 -10.49 -42.50
CA GLY A 217 35.54 -10.05 -43.68
C GLY A 217 34.86 -10.45 -45.00
N THR A 218 35.60 -10.32 -46.12
CA THR A 218 35.10 -10.66 -47.47
C THR A 218 35.28 -12.14 -47.83
N ARG A 219 35.97 -12.91 -46.97
CA ARG A 219 36.45 -14.28 -47.23
C ARG A 219 35.75 -15.36 -46.39
N GLY A 220 34.64 -15.00 -45.75
CA GLY A 220 33.83 -15.93 -44.97
C GLY A 220 32.37 -15.51 -44.92
N HIS A 221 31.51 -16.48 -44.59
CA HIS A 221 30.09 -16.28 -44.35
C HIS A 221 29.82 -16.13 -42.85
N CYS A 222 28.96 -15.17 -42.49
CA CYS A 222 28.57 -14.92 -41.11
C CYS A 222 27.32 -15.72 -40.75
N HIS A 223 27.39 -16.48 -39.65
CA HIS A 223 26.27 -17.19 -39.07
C HIS A 223 25.97 -16.66 -37.67
N ASN A 224 24.75 -16.16 -37.48
CA ASN A 224 24.31 -15.64 -36.19
C ASN A 224 24.13 -16.76 -35.15
N THR A 225 24.51 -16.51 -33.90
CA THR A 225 24.38 -17.46 -32.79
C THR A 225 23.88 -16.77 -31.52
N PRO A 226 23.22 -17.45 -30.57
CA PRO A 226 22.76 -16.77 -29.35
C PRO A 226 23.91 -16.15 -28.54
N GLY A 227 23.95 -14.82 -28.45
CA GLY A 227 24.93 -13.99 -27.77
C GLY A 227 26.17 -13.61 -28.60
N SER A 228 26.29 -14.07 -29.85
CA SER A 228 27.43 -13.76 -30.72
C SER A 228 27.22 -14.20 -32.19
N PHE A 229 28.28 -14.25 -32.99
CA PHE A 229 28.25 -14.84 -34.32
C PHE A 229 29.45 -15.76 -34.51
N ARG A 230 29.35 -16.67 -35.48
CA ARG A 230 30.49 -17.46 -35.96
C ARG A 230 30.74 -17.20 -37.44
N CYS A 231 32.01 -17.23 -37.82
CA CYS A 231 32.43 -17.12 -39.20
C CYS A 231 32.72 -18.50 -39.76
N GLU A 232 32.17 -18.78 -40.93
CA GLU A 232 32.53 -19.95 -41.74
C GLU A 232 33.38 -19.46 -42.91
N CYS A 233 34.65 -19.83 -42.92
CA CYS A 233 35.58 -19.41 -43.97
C CYS A 233 35.31 -20.15 -45.27
N TYR A 234 35.51 -19.46 -46.39
CA TYR A 234 35.50 -20.12 -47.69
C TYR A 234 36.68 -21.08 -47.81
N GLN A 235 36.60 -21.99 -48.78
CA GLN A 235 37.67 -22.96 -49.04
C GLN A 235 39.02 -22.26 -49.32
N GLY A 236 40.11 -22.81 -48.78
CA GLY A 236 41.45 -22.20 -48.83
C GLY A 236 41.72 -21.17 -47.72
N PHE A 237 40.76 -20.95 -46.80
CA PHE A 237 40.91 -20.02 -45.69
C PHE A 237 40.63 -20.69 -44.34
N THR A 238 41.32 -20.25 -43.29
CA THR A 238 41.14 -20.68 -41.90
C THR A 238 40.76 -19.49 -41.00
N LEU A 239 40.17 -19.78 -39.84
CA LEU A 239 39.88 -18.74 -38.84
C LEU A 239 41.19 -18.22 -38.23
N ASP A 240 41.26 -16.91 -38.08
CA ASP A 240 42.35 -16.22 -37.40
C ASP A 240 42.36 -16.52 -35.89
N SER A 241 43.43 -16.10 -35.20
CA SER A 241 43.55 -16.24 -33.74
C SER A 241 42.41 -15.60 -32.93
N SER A 242 41.66 -14.64 -33.50
CA SER A 242 40.49 -14.03 -32.87
C SER A 242 39.19 -14.80 -33.12
N GLY A 243 39.18 -15.76 -34.05
CA GLY A 243 38.01 -16.55 -34.45
C GLY A 243 36.95 -15.75 -35.20
N ARG A 244 37.29 -14.58 -35.73
CA ARG A 244 36.35 -13.60 -36.31
C ARG A 244 36.71 -13.17 -37.72
N SER A 245 37.91 -13.48 -38.20
CA SER A 245 38.34 -13.18 -39.56
C SER A 245 38.90 -14.45 -40.22
N CYS A 246 38.78 -14.51 -41.54
CA CYS A 246 39.33 -15.62 -42.33
C CYS A 246 40.67 -15.22 -42.94
N GLU A 247 41.72 -15.95 -42.58
CA GLU A 247 43.06 -15.81 -43.12
C GLU A 247 43.36 -16.92 -44.13
N ASP A 248 44.26 -16.61 -45.05
CA ASP A 248 44.66 -17.52 -46.12
C ASP A 248 45.46 -18.69 -45.54
N ILE A 249 45.17 -19.92 -45.98
CA ILE A 249 45.95 -21.09 -45.57
C ILE A 249 47.18 -21.16 -46.46
N ASP A 250 48.38 -21.07 -45.89
CA ASP A 250 49.60 -21.31 -46.66
C ASP A 250 49.78 -22.81 -46.89
N GLU A 251 49.27 -23.31 -48.03
CA GLU A 251 49.40 -24.74 -48.33
C GLU A 251 50.85 -25.15 -48.65
N CYS A 252 51.77 -24.19 -48.85
CA CYS A 252 53.19 -24.49 -49.06
C CYS A 252 53.95 -24.78 -47.76
N ASP A 253 53.42 -24.39 -46.59
CA ASP A 253 54.01 -24.71 -45.28
C ASP A 253 53.64 -26.15 -44.81
N GLY A 254 52.73 -26.81 -45.53
CA GLY A 254 52.20 -28.14 -45.23
C GLY A 254 52.49 -29.21 -46.29
N PRO A 255 51.83 -30.39 -46.20
CA PRO A 255 51.95 -31.45 -47.20
C PRO A 255 51.29 -31.03 -48.52
N HIS A 256 52.08 -30.46 -49.42
CA HIS A 256 51.63 -30.03 -50.74
C HIS A 256 51.94 -31.05 -51.84
N ARG A 257 51.10 -31.08 -52.89
CA ARG A 257 51.28 -31.99 -54.04
C ARG A 257 52.30 -31.50 -55.09
N CYS A 258 52.96 -30.36 -54.87
CA CYS A 258 53.93 -29.78 -55.81
C CYS A 258 55.26 -30.54 -55.86
N GLN A 259 55.73 -30.84 -57.08
CA GLN A 259 57.01 -31.53 -57.32
C GLN A 259 58.18 -30.57 -57.58
N HIS A 260 57.93 -29.34 -58.09
CA HIS A 260 58.95 -28.40 -58.54
C HIS A 260 58.76 -26.97 -58.00
N GLY A 261 58.66 -26.83 -56.68
CA GLY A 261 58.46 -25.55 -55.99
C GLY A 261 56.98 -25.18 -55.83
N CYS A 262 56.65 -24.50 -54.73
CA CYS A 262 55.30 -24.09 -54.34
C CYS A 262 55.27 -22.57 -54.15
N GLN A 263 54.20 -21.91 -54.58
CA GLN A 263 53.94 -20.50 -54.35
C GLN A 263 52.52 -20.37 -53.79
N ASN A 264 52.39 -19.75 -52.62
CA ASN A 264 51.09 -19.52 -52.00
C ASN A 264 50.34 -18.39 -52.72
N GLU A 265 49.05 -18.58 -53.02
CA GLU A 265 48.15 -17.58 -53.58
C GLU A 265 46.93 -17.39 -52.66
N LEU A 266 46.17 -16.32 -52.85
CA LEU A 266 44.98 -16.10 -52.02
C LEU A 266 43.88 -17.13 -52.35
N GLY A 267 43.55 -17.99 -51.41
CA GLY A 267 42.55 -19.05 -51.48
C GLY A 267 43.07 -20.36 -52.08
N GLY A 268 44.39 -20.54 -52.18
CA GLY A 268 45.01 -21.77 -52.68
C GLY A 268 46.47 -21.58 -53.10
N TYR A 269 47.11 -22.63 -53.58
CA TYR A 269 48.53 -22.59 -53.96
C TYR A 269 48.75 -22.97 -55.42
N ARG A 270 49.87 -22.51 -55.98
CA ARG A 270 50.33 -22.88 -57.32
C ARG A 270 51.67 -23.60 -57.27
N CYS A 271 51.83 -24.61 -58.11
CA CYS A 271 53.11 -25.29 -58.29
C CYS A 271 53.90 -24.65 -59.44
N SER A 272 55.19 -24.38 -59.24
CA SER A 272 56.07 -23.97 -60.33
C SER A 272 56.44 -25.17 -61.22
N CYS A 273 56.64 -24.91 -62.52
CA CYS A 273 57.09 -25.91 -63.49
C CYS A 273 58.55 -25.64 -63.92
N PRO A 274 59.32 -26.68 -64.25
CA PRO A 274 60.64 -26.51 -64.87
C PRO A 274 60.54 -25.82 -66.23
N GLN A 275 61.66 -25.23 -66.70
CA GLN A 275 61.71 -24.47 -67.95
C GLN A 275 61.18 -25.29 -69.14
N GLY A 276 60.20 -24.73 -69.87
CA GLY A 276 59.62 -25.32 -71.09
C GLY A 276 58.20 -25.89 -70.96
N PHE A 277 57.58 -25.88 -69.77
CA PHE A 277 56.21 -26.36 -69.55
C PHE A 277 55.26 -25.21 -69.17
N THR A 278 54.02 -25.26 -69.66
CA THR A 278 52.96 -24.29 -69.32
C THR A 278 52.12 -24.74 -68.13
N GLN A 279 51.74 -23.77 -67.31
CA GLN A 279 51.11 -23.97 -66.00
C GLN A 279 49.67 -24.49 -66.12
N HIS A 280 49.28 -25.38 -65.19
CA HIS A 280 47.88 -25.79 -64.98
C HIS A 280 47.51 -25.46 -63.54
N SER A 281 46.48 -24.63 -63.33
CA SER A 281 45.91 -24.35 -62.01
C SER A 281 45.00 -25.51 -61.62
N GLN A 282 45.38 -26.28 -60.59
CA GLN A 282 44.44 -27.19 -59.94
C GLN A 282 43.74 -26.42 -58.83
N TRP A 283 42.54 -25.94 -59.13
CA TRP A 283 41.57 -25.55 -58.11
C TRP A 283 41.12 -26.84 -57.45
N THR A 284 41.42 -27.03 -56.16
CA THR A 284 40.71 -28.03 -55.36
C THR A 284 40.06 -27.36 -54.20
#